data_AF-A0A959QFH6-F1
#
_entry.id   AF-A0A959QFH6-F1
#
_cell.length_a   1.000
_cell.length_b   1.000
_cell.length_c   1.000
_cell.angle_alpha   90.00
_cell.angle_beta   90.00
_cell.angle_gamma   90.00
#
_symmetry.space_group_name_H-M   'P 1'
#
loop_
_entity.id
_entity.type
_entity.pdbx_description
1 polymer ?
#
loop_
_entity_poly.entity_id
_entity_poly.type
_entity_poly.pdbx_seq_one_letter_code
_entity_poly.pdbx_strand_id
1 'polypeptide(L)' 'PATAHPAFHKACHYFGLQPVVVAVGDDYRAIPERIAAAISPQTVLLVASAPSYPQGVIDPISDIAALAAERKILCH' A
#
# COMPACT_ATOMS: atom_id res chain seq x y z
N PRO A 1 -2.58 -1.70 -0.40
CA PRO A 1 -3.13 -3.07 -0.59
C PRO A 1 -4.65 -3.05 -0.43
N ALA A 2 -5.39 -3.94 -1.11
CA ALA A 2 -6.85 -4.02 -0.98
C ALA A 2 -7.34 -4.34 0.45
N THR A 3 -6.44 -4.85 1.29
CA THR A 3 -6.68 -5.19 2.70
C THR A 3 -6.34 -4.04 3.66
N ALA A 4 -5.85 -2.90 3.16
CA ALA A 4 -5.53 -1.72 3.98
C ALA A 4 -6.79 -1.11 4.62
N HIS A 5 -6.63 -0.50 5.80
CA HIS A 5 -7.76 0.00 6.58
C HIS A 5 -8.59 1.05 5.80
N PRO A 6 -9.94 1.03 5.87
CA PRO A 6 -10.80 2.00 5.18
C PRO A 6 -10.52 3.48 5.50
N ALA A 7 -9.79 3.75 6.59
CA ALA A 7 -9.33 5.09 6.92
C ALA A 7 -8.45 5.72 5.82
N PHE A 8 -7.72 4.94 5.01
CA PHE A 8 -6.97 5.48 3.88
C PHE A 8 -7.89 6.04 2.79
N HIS A 9 -9.02 5.38 2.52
CA HIS A 9 -10.03 5.92 1.61
C HIS A 9 -10.64 7.22 2.14
N LYS A 10 -10.94 7.27 3.45
CA LYS A 10 -11.40 8.50 4.11
C LYS A 10 -10.36 9.62 4.02
N ALA A 11 -9.09 9.32 4.28
CA ALA A 11 -8.00 10.28 4.17
C ALA A 11 -7.85 10.81 2.74
N CYS A 12 -7.90 9.92 1.75
CA CYS A 12 -7.85 10.31 0.35
C CYS A 12 -9.00 11.26 -0.02
N HIS A 13 -10.23 10.94 0.41
CA HIS A 13 -11.37 11.83 0.21
C HIS A 13 -11.20 13.18 0.90
N TYR A 14 -10.74 13.21 2.14
CA TYR A 14 -10.58 14.46 2.92
C TYR A 14 -9.46 15.36 2.38
N PHE A 15 -8.38 14.77 1.88
CA PHE A 15 -7.19 15.51 1.46
C PHE A 15 -7.07 15.66 -0.06
N GLY A 16 -8.09 15.26 -0.83
CA GLY A 16 -8.09 15.34 -2.29
C GLY A 16 -7.02 14.47 -2.95
N LEU A 17 -6.68 13.33 -2.34
CA LEU A 17 -5.76 12.35 -2.90
C LEU A 17 -6.53 11.25 -3.65
N GLN A 18 -5.90 10.64 -4.64
CA GLN A 18 -6.46 9.50 -5.37
C GLN A 18 -5.93 8.19 -4.78
N PRO A 19 -6.78 7.31 -4.21
CA PRO A 19 -6.33 6.00 -3.76
C PRO A 19 -6.09 5.09 -4.98
N VAL A 20 -4.92 4.45 -5.01
CA VAL A 20 -4.62 3.35 -5.95
C VAL A 20 -4.66 2.04 -5.19
N VAL A 21 -5.71 1.27 -5.41
CA VAL A 21 -5.94 0.00 -4.70
C VAL A 21 -5.31 -1.15 -5.48
N VAL A 22 -4.34 -1.83 -4.86
CA VAL A 22 -3.61 -2.95 -5.46
C VAL A 22 -4.14 -4.27 -4.90
N ALA A 23 -4.48 -5.21 -5.78
CA ALA A 23 -4.96 -6.54 -5.43
C ALA A 23 -3.88 -7.38 -4.72
N VAL A 24 -4.28 -8.08 -3.67
CA VAL A 24 -3.42 -8.99 -2.87
C VAL A 24 -3.30 -10.38 -3.52
N GLY A 25 -2.39 -11.20 -3.00
CA GLY A 25 -2.28 -12.62 -3.35
C GLY A 25 -3.34 -13.49 -2.68
N ASP A 26 -3.29 -14.80 -2.97
CA ASP A 26 -4.21 -15.79 -2.40
C ASP A 26 -4.03 -15.98 -0.88
N ASP A 27 -2.85 -15.59 -0.35
CA ASP A 27 -2.54 -15.55 1.07
C ASP A 27 -2.92 -14.20 1.74
N TYR A 28 -3.64 -13.34 1.01
CA TYR A 28 -4.09 -12.00 1.42
C TYR A 28 -2.97 -10.98 1.68
N ARG A 29 -1.71 -11.29 1.33
CA ARG A 29 -0.60 -10.35 1.45
C ARG A 29 -0.46 -9.48 0.21
N ALA A 30 0.06 -8.28 0.41
CA ALA A 30 0.50 -7.42 -0.66
C ALA A 30 1.60 -8.08 -1.51
N ILE A 31 1.58 -7.80 -2.81
CA ILE A 31 2.58 -8.28 -3.77
C ILE A 31 3.42 -7.06 -4.18
N PRO A 32 4.69 -6.96 -3.75
CA PRO A 32 5.55 -5.79 -4.01
C PRO A 32 5.64 -5.45 -5.50
N GLU A 33 5.67 -6.44 -6.38
CA GLU A 33 5.74 -6.25 -7.83
C GLU A 33 4.47 -5.58 -8.37
N ARG A 34 3.30 -5.92 -7.84
CA ARG A 34 2.04 -5.27 -8.23
C ARG A 34 1.97 -3.84 -7.69
N ILE A 35 2.53 -3.59 -6.50
CA ILE A 35 2.66 -2.23 -5.96
C ILE A 35 3.59 -1.42 -6.85
N ALA A 36 4.76 -1.96 -7.19
CA ALA A 36 5.73 -1.30 -8.05
C ALA A 36 5.15 -0.92 -9.42
N ALA A 37 4.36 -1.81 -10.03
CA ALA A 37 3.69 -1.56 -11.30
C ALA A 37 2.60 -0.48 -11.22
N ALA A 38 2.05 -0.22 -10.03
CA ALA A 38 1.02 0.79 -9.80
C ALA A 38 1.58 2.19 -9.48
N ILE A 39 2.90 2.32 -9.27
CA ILE A 39 3.54 3.60 -8.97
C ILE A 39 3.53 4.49 -10.21
N SER A 40 3.06 5.72 -10.03
CA SER A 40 3.13 6.82 -10.99
C SER A 40 3.94 8.00 -10.44
N PRO A 41 4.32 9.00 -11.27
CA PRO A 41 4.98 10.22 -10.80
C PRO A 41 4.19 11.01 -9.75
N GLN A 42 2.88 10.78 -9.62
CA GLN A 42 2.00 11.43 -8.63
C GLN A 42 1.91 10.66 -7.31
N THR A 43 2.62 9.54 -7.17
CA THR A 43 2.56 8.69 -5.97
C THR A 43 3.34 9.32 -4.83
N VAL A 44 2.67 9.61 -3.71
CA VAL A 44 3.28 10.27 -2.54
C VAL A 44 3.46 9.35 -1.33
N LEU A 45 2.70 8.26 -1.25
CA LEU A 45 2.70 7.34 -0.11
C LEU A 45 2.43 5.90 -0.56
N LEU A 46 3.27 4.96 -0.14
CA LEU A 46 2.96 3.53 -0.14
C LEU A 46 2.44 3.13 1.24
N VAL A 47 1.47 2.22 1.26
CA VAL A 47 0.85 1.72 2.49
C VAL A 47 1.06 0.22 2.61
N ALA A 48 1.42 -0.28 3.79
CA ALA A 48 1.45 -1.70 4.14
C ALA A 48 0.77 -1.94 5.50
N SER A 49 0.36 -3.18 5.80
CA SER A 49 -0.28 -3.52 7.09
C SER A 49 0.53 -4.54 7.88
N ALA A 50 0.67 -4.31 9.20
CA ALA A 50 1.43 -5.16 10.12
C ALA A 50 0.70 -5.36 11.48
N PRO A 51 -0.39 -6.15 11.52
CA PRO A 51 -1.04 -6.86 10.42
C PRO A 51 -2.22 -6.09 9.81
N SER A 52 -2.83 -6.65 8.76
CA SER A 52 -4.12 -6.19 8.24
C SER A 52 -5.26 -6.54 9.19
N TYR A 53 -6.24 -5.64 9.33
CA TYR A 53 -7.45 -5.91 10.12
C TYR A 53 -8.29 -7.10 9.57
N PRO A 54 -8.53 -7.23 8.25
CA PRO A 54 -9.52 -8.21 7.78
C PRO A 54 -9.04 -9.67 7.84
N GLN A 55 -7.73 -9.94 7.67
CA GLN A 55 -7.19 -11.31 7.68
C GLN A 55 -6.08 -11.54 8.71
N GLY A 56 -5.60 -10.51 9.41
CA GLY A 56 -4.55 -10.66 10.42
C GLY A 56 -3.18 -11.03 9.84
N VAL A 57 -2.97 -10.83 8.53
CA VAL A 57 -1.69 -11.15 7.87
C VAL A 57 -0.80 -9.92 7.78
N ILE A 58 0.51 -10.15 7.87
CA ILE A 58 1.53 -9.11 7.72
C ILE A 58 1.98 -9.06 6.25
N ASP A 59 1.95 -7.87 5.67
CA ASP A 59 2.49 -7.62 4.32
C ASP A 59 4.03 -7.72 4.31
N PRO A 60 4.68 -7.92 3.16
CA PRO A 60 6.14 -7.88 3.04
C PRO A 60 6.70 -6.45 3.26
N ILE A 61 6.77 -6.03 4.52
CA ILE A 61 7.11 -4.65 4.93
C ILE A 61 8.48 -4.22 4.40
N SER A 62 9.50 -5.07 4.55
CA SER A 62 10.87 -4.76 4.12
C SER A 62 10.95 -4.47 2.63
N ASP A 63 10.25 -5.26 1.81
CA ASP A 63 10.27 -5.12 0.35
C ASP A 63 9.52 -3.85 -0.10
N ILE A 64 8.37 -3.57 0.51
CA ILE A 64 7.59 -2.35 0.23
C ILE A 64 8.34 -1.09 0.68
N ALA A 65 8.99 -1.13 1.85
CA ALA A 65 9.79 -0.02 2.35
C ALA A 65 11.04 0.23 1.48
N ALA A 66 11.72 -0.82 1.03
CA ALA A 66 12.84 -0.71 0.10
C ALA A 66 12.41 -0.09 -1.23
N LEU A 67 11.28 -0.54 -1.79
CA LEU A 67 10.68 0.02 -3.01
C LEU A 67 10.34 1.51 -2.83
N ALA A 68 9.73 1.89 -1.71
CA ALA A 68 9.41 3.29 -1.39
C ALA A 68 10.70 4.13 -1.33
N ALA A 69 11.73 3.65 -0.64
CA ALA A 69 13.02 4.33 -0.51
C ALA A 69 13.73 4.51 -1.86
N GLU A 70 13.75 3.48 -2.71
CA GLU A 70 14.34 3.54 -4.06
C GLU A 70 13.66 4.60 -4.94
N ARG A 71 12.34 4.77 -4.77
CA ARG A 71 11.52 5.73 -5.52
C ARG A 71 11.37 7.08 -4.83
N LYS A 72 11.96 7.27 -3.63
CA LYS A 72 11.81 8.47 -2.78
C LYS A 72 10.34 8.81 -2.45
N ILE A 73 9.54 7.78 -2.19
CA ILE A 73 8.12 7.87 -1.80
C ILE A 73 8.03 7.58 -0.29
N LEU A 74 7.07 8.19 0.41
CA LEU A 74 6.81 7.87 1.82
C LEU A 74 6.32 6.42 1.96
N CYS A 75 6.63 5.78 3.10
CA CYS A 75 6.12 4.45 3.44
C CYS A 75 5.41 4.52 4.80
N HIS A 76 4.18 4.02 4.86
CA HIS A 76 3.39 3.92 6.09
C HIS A 76 2.86 2.50 6.30
#